data_AF-A0A8T5VFT6-F1
#
_entry.id   AF-A0A8T5VFT6-F1
#
_cell.length_a   1.000
_cell.length_b   1.000
_cell.length_c   1.000
_cell.angle_alpha   90.00
_cell.angle_beta   90.00
_cell.angle_gamma   90.00
#
_symmetry.space_group_name_H-M   'P 1'
#
loop_
_entity.id
_entity.type
_entity.pdbx_description
1 polymer ?
#
loop_
_entity_poly.entity_id
_entity_poly.type
_entity_poly.pdbx_seq_one_letter_code
_entity_poly.pdbx_strand_id
1 'polypeptide(L)'
;MTRTWARRFVAVLFICNAGAAAAATDNARPCEREMARASQQHGIPLGILYAVGLTETGRRGALYPYALGADGQTVFAKDMNDAIANFETMRSKGIKLIDLGCMQINHYYHGDKFTSVRAMFDPAKNVEYAARFLKELKQREGSWTMAVARYNAGPNNQPAQKRYVCHIVAHLVSSGFGAWTDKARSFCQPKTT
;
A
#
# COMPACT_ATOMS: atom_id res chain seq x y z
N MET A 1 36.06 -71.94 -0.80
CA MET A 1 36.36 -70.50 -0.60
C MET A 1 35.20 -69.68 -1.15
N THR A 2 34.25 -69.26 -0.31
CA THR A 2 33.09 -68.43 -0.71
C THR A 2 33.19 -67.07 -0.02
N ARG A 3 33.24 -65.99 -0.83
CA ARG A 3 33.40 -64.61 -0.37
C ARG A 3 32.03 -64.02 -0.03
N THR A 4 31.86 -63.53 1.19
CA THR A 4 30.73 -62.70 1.60
C THR A 4 30.94 -61.24 1.16
N TRP A 5 29.95 -60.66 0.49
CA TRP A 5 29.91 -59.23 0.15
C TRP A 5 28.89 -58.53 1.04
N ALA A 6 29.35 -57.73 1.99
CA ALA A 6 28.50 -56.84 2.78
C ALA A 6 28.22 -55.56 1.97
N ARG A 7 26.99 -55.37 1.51
CA ARG A 7 26.53 -54.10 0.92
C ARG A 7 26.23 -53.11 2.04
N ARG A 8 27.01 -52.02 2.13
CA ARG A 8 26.69 -50.86 2.97
C ARG A 8 25.73 -49.95 2.20
N PHE A 9 24.51 -49.77 2.71
CA PHE A 9 23.59 -48.72 2.24
C PHE A 9 23.97 -47.40 2.94
N VAL A 10 24.34 -46.38 2.16
CA VAL A 10 24.51 -45.01 2.63
C VAL A 10 23.17 -44.30 2.44
N ALA A 11 22.49 -43.98 3.54
CA ALA A 11 21.29 -43.14 3.51
C ALA A 11 21.72 -41.67 3.44
N VAL A 12 21.45 -41.01 2.31
CA VAL A 12 21.67 -39.57 2.14
C VAL A 12 20.42 -38.85 2.67
N LEU A 13 20.54 -38.20 3.83
CA LEU A 13 19.53 -37.28 4.34
C LEU A 13 19.57 -35.97 3.53
N PHE A 14 18.59 -35.79 2.65
CA PHE A 14 18.30 -34.49 2.03
C PHE A 14 17.58 -33.60 3.04
N ILE A 15 18.29 -32.63 3.61
CA ILE A 15 17.71 -31.56 4.42
C ILE A 15 17.18 -30.49 3.46
N CYS A 16 15.88 -30.48 3.20
CA CYS A 16 15.23 -29.41 2.44
C CYS A 16 15.16 -28.13 3.28
N ASN A 17 16.02 -27.16 2.97
CA ASN A 17 16.06 -25.87 3.65
C ASN A 17 14.98 -24.93 3.09
N ALA A 18 13.78 -24.94 3.66
CA ALA A 18 12.62 -24.20 3.19
C ALA A 18 12.62 -22.68 3.54
N GLY A 19 13.63 -22.17 4.25
CA GLY A 19 13.64 -20.80 4.78
C GLY A 19 14.02 -19.69 3.78
N ALA A 20 14.75 -20.01 2.70
CA ALA A 20 15.31 -18.99 1.80
C ALA A 20 14.27 -18.31 0.89
N ALA A 21 13.20 -19.02 0.51
CA ALA A 21 12.19 -18.51 -0.41
C ALA A 21 11.28 -17.44 0.22
N ALA A 22 10.95 -17.57 1.52
CA ALA A 22 10.07 -16.64 2.23
C ALA A 22 10.74 -15.28 2.52
N ALA A 23 12.04 -15.27 2.83
CA ALA A 23 12.78 -14.02 3.06
C ALA A 23 12.98 -13.20 1.77
N ALA A 24 13.09 -13.86 0.62
CA ALA A 24 13.21 -13.18 -0.68
C ALA A 24 11.92 -12.45 -1.09
N THR A 25 10.75 -13.00 -0.76
CA THR A 25 9.45 -12.35 -1.00
C THR A 25 9.23 -11.10 -0.13
N ASP A 26 9.81 -11.06 1.06
CA ASP A 26 9.65 -9.95 2.03
C ASP A 26 10.48 -8.70 1.64
N ASN A 27 11.61 -8.90 0.96
CA ASN A 27 12.37 -7.82 0.31
C ASN A 27 11.70 -7.31 -0.98
N ALA A 28 10.86 -8.12 -1.62
CA ALA A 28 10.20 -7.77 -2.89
C ALA A 28 8.97 -6.85 -2.72
N ARG A 29 8.48 -6.65 -1.48
CA ARG A 29 7.25 -5.91 -1.17
C ARG A 29 7.46 -4.87 -0.05
N PRO A 30 8.27 -3.83 -0.32
CA PRO A 30 8.66 -2.88 0.72
C PRO A 30 7.47 -2.08 1.26
N CYS A 31 6.46 -1.76 0.45
CA CYS A 31 5.28 -1.04 0.92
C CYS A 31 4.49 -1.86 1.95
N GLU A 32 4.22 -3.12 1.63
CA GLU A 32 3.43 -4.04 2.44
C GLU A 32 4.10 -4.35 3.79
N ARG A 33 5.43 -4.54 3.79
CA ARG A 33 6.19 -4.74 5.03
C ARG A 33 6.06 -3.54 5.96
N GLU A 34 6.20 -2.32 5.43
CA GLU A 34 6.07 -1.11 6.25
C GLU A 34 4.61 -0.88 6.71
N MET A 35 3.61 -1.36 5.95
CA MET A 35 2.21 -1.34 6.39
C MET A 35 1.98 -2.27 7.58
N ALA A 36 2.56 -3.47 7.58
CA ALA A 36 2.50 -4.38 8.72
C ALA A 36 3.14 -3.75 9.96
N ARG A 37 4.31 -3.13 9.81
CA ARG A 37 5.01 -2.41 10.89
C ARG A 37 4.17 -1.25 11.44
N ALA A 38 3.68 -0.38 10.56
CA ALA A 38 2.90 0.79 10.95
C ALA A 38 1.53 0.42 11.56
N SER A 39 0.90 -0.66 11.08
CA SER A 39 -0.33 -1.21 11.63
C SER A 39 -0.18 -1.53 13.12
N GLN A 40 0.89 -2.27 13.47
CA GLN A 40 1.19 -2.63 14.85
C GLN A 40 1.52 -1.40 15.70
N GLN A 41 2.38 -0.51 15.19
CA GLN A 41 2.81 0.67 15.93
C GLN A 41 1.66 1.64 16.25
N HIS A 42 0.74 1.84 15.30
CA HIS A 42 -0.30 2.86 15.42
C HIS A 42 -1.65 2.32 15.86
N GLY A 43 -1.84 1.00 15.89
CA GLY A 43 -3.13 0.37 16.21
C GLY A 43 -4.15 0.52 15.08
N ILE A 44 -3.68 0.54 13.83
CA ILE A 44 -4.53 0.65 12.64
C ILE A 44 -4.76 -0.76 12.11
N PRO A 45 -6.00 -1.17 11.77
CA PRO A 45 -6.22 -2.47 11.14
C PRO A 45 -5.40 -2.58 9.85
N LEU A 46 -4.59 -3.64 9.71
CA LEU A 46 -3.73 -3.83 8.53
C LEU A 46 -4.52 -3.76 7.22
N GLY A 47 -5.72 -4.34 7.20
CA GLY A 47 -6.60 -4.29 6.03
C GLY A 47 -6.95 -2.87 5.57
N ILE A 48 -7.00 -1.88 6.48
CA ILE A 48 -7.24 -0.48 6.11
C ILE A 48 -6.03 0.09 5.38
N LEU A 49 -4.80 -0.08 5.89
CA LEU A 49 -3.60 0.39 5.21
C LEU A 49 -3.42 -0.30 3.85
N TYR A 50 -3.67 -1.61 3.79
CA TYR A 50 -3.57 -2.37 2.56
C TYR A 50 -4.62 -1.94 1.52
N ALA A 51 -5.87 -1.74 1.93
CA ALA A 51 -6.93 -1.29 1.03
C ALA A 51 -6.70 0.15 0.52
N VAL A 52 -6.20 1.04 1.38
CA VAL A 52 -5.77 2.39 0.97
C VAL A 52 -4.64 2.25 -0.06
N GLY A 53 -3.56 1.54 0.27
CA GLY A 53 -2.44 1.34 -0.65
C GLY A 53 -2.88 0.79 -2.01
N LEU A 54 -3.76 -0.21 -2.05
CA LEU A 54 -4.26 -0.79 -3.29
C LEU A 54 -5.12 0.18 -4.11
N THR A 55 -5.90 1.04 -3.43
CA THR A 55 -6.67 2.09 -4.10
C THR A 55 -5.77 3.15 -4.71
N GLU A 56 -4.66 3.45 -4.03
CA GLU A 56 -3.72 4.52 -4.38
C GLU A 56 -2.70 4.09 -5.45
N THR A 57 -2.03 2.96 -5.28
CA THR A 57 -0.92 2.50 -6.15
C THR A 57 -1.08 1.08 -6.66
N GLY A 58 -2.18 0.40 -6.34
CA GLY A 58 -2.38 -1.00 -6.66
C GLY A 58 -2.40 -1.26 -8.16
N ARG A 59 -1.45 -2.07 -8.65
CA ARG A 59 -1.48 -2.61 -10.01
C ARG A 59 -1.24 -4.12 -9.96
N ARG A 60 -2.19 -4.88 -10.53
CA ARG A 60 -2.18 -6.36 -10.48
C ARG A 60 -1.98 -6.94 -9.07
N GLY A 61 -2.50 -6.24 -8.05
CA GLY A 61 -2.44 -6.66 -6.65
C GLY A 61 -1.10 -6.42 -5.93
N ALA A 62 -0.18 -5.63 -6.52
CA ALA A 62 1.06 -5.22 -5.89
C ALA A 62 1.12 -3.70 -5.72
N LEU A 63 1.88 -3.25 -4.72
CA LEU A 63 2.13 -1.84 -4.40
C LEU A 63 3.51 -1.39 -4.85
N TYR A 64 3.62 -0.13 -5.27
CA TYR A 64 4.82 0.38 -5.92
C TYR A 64 5.36 1.61 -5.18
N PRO A 65 6.57 1.55 -4.60
CA PRO A 65 7.12 2.63 -3.78
C PRO A 65 7.53 3.86 -4.60
N TYR A 66 7.70 3.72 -5.92
CA TYR A 66 8.11 4.77 -6.84
C TYR A 66 6.97 5.19 -7.80
N ALA A 67 5.74 5.11 -7.32
CA ALA A 67 4.57 5.59 -8.05
C ALA A 67 4.41 7.12 -7.89
N LEU A 68 4.05 7.78 -8.99
CA LEU A 68 3.70 9.20 -9.03
C LEU A 68 2.29 9.35 -9.62
N GLY A 69 1.40 10.00 -8.90
CA GLY A 69 0.05 10.33 -9.34
C GLY A 69 -0.08 11.82 -9.69
N ALA A 70 -0.66 12.15 -10.84
CA ALA A 70 -1.03 13.51 -11.22
C ALA A 70 -2.17 13.49 -12.25
N ASP A 71 -3.15 14.40 -12.13
CA ASP A 71 -4.26 14.57 -13.08
C ASP A 71 -4.99 13.26 -13.46
N GLY A 72 -5.15 12.35 -12.49
CA GLY A 72 -5.81 11.06 -12.69
C GLY A 72 -4.98 10.01 -13.41
N GLN A 73 -3.68 10.27 -13.63
CA GLN A 73 -2.73 9.33 -14.21
C GLN A 73 -1.68 8.92 -13.18
N THR A 74 -1.23 7.66 -13.26
CA THR A 74 -0.17 7.13 -12.42
C THR A 74 1.01 6.68 -13.27
N VAL A 75 2.20 7.19 -12.96
CA VAL A 75 3.47 6.75 -13.51
C VAL A 75 4.16 5.83 -12.50
N PHE A 76 4.63 4.68 -12.95
CA PHE A 76 5.39 3.73 -12.13
C PHE A 76 6.86 3.80 -12.55
N ALA A 77 7.66 4.57 -11.82
CA ALA A 77 9.08 4.72 -12.13
C ALA A 77 9.85 3.44 -11.79
N LYS A 78 10.95 3.20 -12.53
CA LYS A 78 11.74 1.97 -12.39
C LYS A 78 12.50 1.91 -11.06
N ASP A 79 12.98 3.06 -10.61
CA ASP A 79 13.81 3.23 -9.42
C ASP A 79 13.66 4.66 -8.87
N MET A 80 14.35 4.93 -7.76
CA MET A 80 14.30 6.23 -7.09
C MET A 80 14.79 7.38 -7.97
N ASN A 81 15.81 7.19 -8.80
CA ASN A 81 16.34 8.29 -9.62
C ASN A 81 15.38 8.62 -10.76
N ASP A 82 14.77 7.60 -11.36
CA ASP A 82 13.69 7.76 -12.34
C ASP A 82 12.46 8.44 -11.71
N ALA A 83 12.10 8.09 -10.47
CA ALA A 83 11.01 8.73 -9.74
C ALA A 83 11.23 10.24 -9.53
N ILE A 84 12.45 10.61 -9.11
CA ILE A 84 12.84 12.02 -8.96
C ILE A 84 12.82 12.74 -10.32
N ALA A 85 13.34 12.13 -11.39
CA ALA A 85 13.31 12.73 -12.72
C ALA A 85 11.88 12.98 -13.23
N ASN A 86 10.97 12.02 -13.00
CA ASN A 86 9.55 12.17 -13.32
C ASN A 86 8.90 13.30 -12.50
N PHE A 87 9.19 13.36 -11.19
CA PHE A 87 8.70 14.43 -10.33
C PHE A 87 9.16 15.81 -10.82
N GLU A 88 10.44 16.01 -11.08
CA GLU A 88 10.99 17.28 -11.57
C GLU A 88 10.40 17.65 -12.94
N THR A 89 10.14 16.66 -13.80
CA THR A 89 9.46 16.86 -15.09
C THR A 89 8.02 17.32 -14.91
N MET A 90 7.27 16.76 -13.95
CA MET A 90 5.92 17.22 -13.63
C MET A 90 5.93 18.65 -13.08
N ARG A 91 6.90 18.95 -12.20
CA ARG A 91 7.08 20.28 -11.61
C ARG A 91 7.44 21.34 -12.65
N SER A 92 8.34 21.04 -13.59
CA SER A 92 8.72 21.97 -14.67
C SER A 92 7.57 22.28 -15.62
N LYS A 93 6.60 21.37 -15.74
CA LYS A 93 5.32 21.58 -16.45
C LYS A 93 4.28 22.36 -15.64
N GLY A 94 4.62 22.79 -14.43
CA GLY A 94 3.72 23.55 -13.55
C GLY A 94 2.70 22.71 -12.78
N ILE A 95 2.81 21.37 -12.80
CA ILE A 95 1.90 20.50 -12.06
C ILE A 95 2.19 20.65 -10.56
N LYS A 96 1.14 21.00 -9.81
CA LYS A 96 1.25 21.27 -8.36
C LYS A 96 0.89 20.06 -7.52
N LEU A 97 -0.21 19.41 -7.84
CA LEU A 97 -0.76 18.28 -7.10
C LEU A 97 -0.11 17.01 -7.64
N ILE A 98 0.89 16.50 -6.93
CA ILE A 98 1.61 15.28 -7.29
C ILE A 98 1.62 14.37 -6.07
N ASP A 99 1.08 13.16 -6.22
CA ASP A 99 0.99 12.16 -5.18
C ASP A 99 2.15 11.18 -5.27
N LEU A 100 2.80 10.87 -4.15
CA LEU A 100 4.07 10.14 -4.15
C LEU A 100 4.03 8.86 -3.31
N GLY A 101 4.63 7.81 -3.87
CA GLY A 101 5.00 6.58 -3.19
C GLY A 101 3.82 5.68 -2.81
N CYS A 102 4.10 4.69 -1.94
CA CYS A 102 3.20 3.59 -1.58
C CYS A 102 1.76 4.01 -1.26
N MET A 103 1.61 5.14 -0.56
CA MET A 103 0.35 5.65 -0.04
C MET A 103 -0.12 6.94 -0.73
N GLN A 104 0.50 7.30 -1.87
CA GLN A 104 0.16 8.47 -2.68
C GLN A 104 0.02 9.75 -1.85
N ILE A 105 1.06 10.07 -1.07
CA ILE A 105 1.08 11.30 -0.25
C ILE A 105 1.26 12.51 -1.16
N ASN A 106 0.27 13.40 -1.16
CA ASN A 106 0.31 14.60 -1.98
C ASN A 106 1.42 15.58 -1.54
N HIS A 107 2.37 15.85 -2.44
CA HIS A 107 3.49 16.75 -2.20
C HIS A 107 3.06 18.18 -1.88
N TYR A 108 2.01 18.70 -2.53
CA TYR A 108 1.55 20.08 -2.31
C TYR A 108 1.04 20.29 -0.88
N TYR A 109 0.31 19.32 -0.31
CA TYR A 109 -0.29 19.44 1.02
C TYR A 109 0.62 18.96 2.16
N HIS A 110 1.54 18.04 1.89
CA HIS A 110 2.25 17.31 2.93
C HIS A 110 3.77 17.29 2.76
N GLY A 111 4.31 17.87 1.68
CA GLY A 111 5.75 17.84 1.40
C GLY A 111 6.61 18.47 2.50
N ASP A 112 6.07 19.48 3.20
CA ASP A 112 6.73 20.15 4.33
C ASP A 112 6.93 19.25 5.56
N LYS A 113 6.24 18.10 5.62
CA LYS A 113 6.38 17.11 6.70
C LYS A 113 7.51 16.10 6.44
N PHE A 114 8.20 16.22 5.31
CA PHE A 114 9.31 15.36 4.91
C PHE A 114 10.57 16.19 4.71
N THR A 115 11.72 15.56 4.93
CA THR A 115 13.02 16.23 4.75
C THR A 115 13.37 16.47 3.28
N SER A 116 12.72 15.76 2.35
CA SER A 116 12.91 15.88 0.91
C SER A 116 11.87 15.08 0.13
N VAL A 117 11.75 15.32 -1.18
CA VAL A 117 10.95 14.50 -2.10
C VAL A 117 11.41 13.03 -2.07
N ARG A 118 12.73 12.79 -2.00
CA ARG A 118 13.28 11.43 -1.86
C ARG A 118 12.77 10.73 -0.60
N ALA A 119 12.60 11.46 0.50
CA ALA A 119 12.03 10.91 1.73
C ALA A 119 10.52 10.62 1.61
N MET A 120 9.80 11.26 0.69
CA MET A 120 8.41 10.91 0.39
C MET A 120 8.28 9.60 -0.37
N PHE A 121 9.29 9.19 -1.14
CA PHE A 121 9.33 7.89 -1.82
C PHE A 121 9.89 6.76 -0.95
N ASP A 122 10.54 7.07 0.18
CA ASP A 122 11.02 6.07 1.12
C ASP A 122 9.82 5.31 1.72
N PRO A 123 9.71 3.98 1.53
CA PRO A 123 8.53 3.22 1.95
C PRO A 123 8.23 3.35 3.45
N ALA A 124 9.28 3.35 4.29
CA ALA A 124 9.10 3.42 5.73
C ALA A 124 8.54 4.79 6.14
N LYS A 125 9.10 5.88 5.61
CA LYS A 125 8.63 7.24 5.90
C LYS A 125 7.26 7.54 5.30
N ASN A 126 7.02 7.08 4.07
CA ASN A 126 5.75 7.28 3.36
C ASN A 126 4.60 6.61 4.12
N VAL A 127 4.76 5.33 4.48
CA VAL A 127 3.73 4.57 5.19
C VAL A 127 3.58 5.04 6.63
N GLU A 128 4.67 5.39 7.32
CA GLU A 128 4.62 5.96 8.67
C GLU A 128 3.79 7.25 8.70
N TYR A 129 4.02 8.15 7.73
CA TYR A 129 3.27 9.38 7.61
C TYR A 129 1.77 9.11 7.36
N ALA A 130 1.47 8.22 6.40
CA ALA A 130 0.09 7.85 6.08
C ALA A 130 -0.65 7.28 7.29
N ALA A 131 0.01 6.38 8.04
CA ALA A 131 -0.55 5.76 9.23
C ALA A 131 -0.87 6.80 10.31
N ARG A 132 0.09 7.68 10.63
CA ARG A 132 -0.15 8.77 11.59
C ARG A 132 -1.33 9.65 11.15
N PHE A 133 -1.37 10.05 9.88
CA PHE A 133 -2.43 10.90 9.37
C PHE A 133 -3.81 10.23 9.42
N LEU A 134 -3.91 8.96 9.03
CA LEU A 134 -5.14 8.16 9.18
C LEU A 134 -5.60 8.05 10.63
N LYS A 135 -4.66 7.89 11.57
CA LYS A 135 -4.97 7.84 13.01
C LYS A 135 -5.53 9.17 13.52
N GLU A 136 -4.95 10.29 13.12
CA GLU A 136 -5.48 11.62 13.45
C GLU A 136 -6.88 11.83 12.86
N LEU A 137 -7.09 11.43 11.61
CA LEU A 137 -8.42 11.47 10.99
C LEU A 137 -9.42 10.59 11.73
N LYS A 138 -9.03 9.38 12.15
CA LYS A 138 -9.87 8.49 12.95
C LYS A 138 -10.25 9.08 14.30
N GLN A 139 -9.34 9.81 14.94
CA GLN A 139 -9.61 10.53 16.19
C GLN A 139 -10.60 11.67 15.97
N ARG A 140 -10.42 12.46 14.90
CA ARG A 140 -11.32 13.58 14.55
C ARG A 140 -12.71 13.13 14.13
N GLU A 141 -12.80 12.07 13.34
CA GLU A 141 -14.03 11.67 12.64
C GLU A 141 -14.77 10.49 13.29
N GLY A 142 -14.18 9.86 14.31
CA GLY A 142 -14.80 8.80 15.10
C GLY A 142 -14.85 7.41 14.43
N SER A 143 -14.66 7.27 13.12
CA SER A 143 -14.70 5.98 12.42
C SER A 143 -13.61 5.80 11.36
N TRP A 144 -13.20 4.56 11.08
CA TRP A 144 -12.22 4.27 10.03
C TRP A 144 -12.78 4.59 8.65
N THR A 145 -14.07 4.34 8.43
CA THR A 145 -14.76 4.69 7.18
C THR A 145 -14.67 6.18 6.87
N MET A 146 -14.92 7.04 7.87
CA MET A 146 -14.79 8.48 7.65
C MET A 146 -13.32 8.91 7.56
N ALA A 147 -12.42 8.28 8.33
CA ALA A 147 -11.00 8.56 8.21
C ALA A 147 -10.46 8.31 6.79
N VAL A 148 -10.78 7.16 6.18
CA VAL A 148 -10.35 6.86 4.80
C VAL A 148 -11.04 7.78 3.78
N ALA A 149 -12.30 8.15 4.00
CA ALA A 149 -12.99 9.11 3.15
C ALA A 149 -12.28 10.48 3.15
N ARG A 150 -11.88 10.97 4.33
CA ARG A 150 -11.17 12.24 4.48
C ARG A 150 -9.75 12.21 3.97
N TYR A 151 -9.09 11.06 4.08
CA TYR A 151 -7.71 10.86 3.61
C TYR A 151 -7.59 11.21 2.12
N ASN A 152 -8.53 10.79 1.28
CA ASN A 152 -8.49 11.02 -0.16
C ASN A 152 -9.02 12.39 -0.61
N ALA A 153 -10.16 12.82 -0.07
CA ALA A 153 -10.95 13.90 -0.69
C ALA A 153 -11.20 15.12 0.22
N GLY A 154 -10.59 15.17 1.40
CA GLY A 154 -10.80 16.25 2.38
C GLY A 154 -12.27 16.33 2.85
N PRO A 155 -12.70 17.39 3.57
CA PRO A 155 -14.01 17.42 4.19
C PRO A 155 -15.19 17.68 3.23
N ASN A 156 -14.96 18.36 2.11
CA ASN A 156 -16.02 19.03 1.34
C ASN A 156 -16.36 18.36 0.00
N ASN A 157 -16.01 17.08 -0.19
CA ASN A 157 -16.23 16.38 -1.46
C ASN A 157 -16.88 15.00 -1.26
N GLN A 158 -18.17 15.02 -0.87
CA GLN A 158 -18.94 13.79 -0.60
C GLN A 158 -18.98 12.79 -1.77
N PRO A 159 -19.12 13.21 -3.04
CA PRO A 159 -19.11 12.27 -4.15
C PRO A 159 -17.77 11.53 -4.30
N ALA A 160 -16.64 12.21 -4.15
CA ALA A 160 -15.33 11.57 -4.19
C ALA A 160 -15.11 10.65 -2.97
N GLN A 161 -15.48 11.11 -1.78
CA GLN A 161 -15.45 10.31 -0.55
C GLN A 161 -16.23 8.99 -0.71
N LYS A 162 -17.45 9.04 -1.26
CA LYS A 162 -18.26 7.84 -1.50
C LYS A 162 -17.57 6.87 -2.45
N ARG A 163 -17.08 7.36 -3.61
CA ARG A 163 -16.36 6.51 -4.58
C ARG A 163 -15.15 5.85 -3.92
N TYR A 164 -14.36 6.64 -3.19
CA TYR A 164 -13.17 6.16 -2.51
C TYR A 164 -13.49 5.08 -1.47
N VAL A 165 -14.49 5.30 -0.60
CA VAL A 165 -14.94 4.30 0.38
C VAL A 165 -15.36 3.00 -0.30
N CYS A 166 -15.99 3.07 -1.47
CA CYS A 166 -16.39 1.86 -2.19
C CYS A 166 -15.22 1.09 -2.80
N HIS A 167 -14.16 1.77 -3.25
CA HIS A 167 -12.90 1.11 -3.61
C HIS A 167 -12.25 0.44 -2.40
N ILE A 168 -12.22 1.11 -1.24
CA ILE A 168 -11.70 0.53 0.00
C ILE A 168 -12.46 -0.75 0.38
N VAL A 169 -13.80 -0.72 0.36
CA VAL A 169 -14.61 -1.92 0.66
C VAL A 169 -14.30 -3.05 -0.31
N ALA A 170 -14.23 -2.77 -1.62
CA ALA A 170 -13.90 -3.78 -2.62
C ALA A 170 -12.52 -4.42 -2.34
N HIS A 171 -11.51 -3.62 -2.00
CA HIS A 171 -10.17 -4.13 -1.69
C HIS A 171 -10.09 -4.88 -0.36
N LEU A 172 -10.85 -4.48 0.66
CA LEU A 172 -10.97 -5.23 1.91
C LEU A 172 -11.52 -6.63 1.64
N VAL A 173 -12.55 -6.74 0.80
CA VAL A 173 -13.15 -8.03 0.43
C VAL A 173 -12.21 -8.86 -0.43
N SER A 174 -11.66 -8.30 -1.51
CA SER A 174 -10.79 -9.05 -2.43
C SER A 174 -9.51 -9.57 -1.77
N SER A 175 -9.06 -8.89 -0.71
CA SER A 175 -7.82 -9.23 0.02
C SER A 175 -8.09 -10.10 1.26
N GLY A 176 -9.34 -10.51 1.51
CA GLY A 176 -9.70 -11.36 2.64
C GLY A 176 -9.74 -10.66 4.01
N PHE A 177 -9.66 -9.33 4.05
CA PHE A 177 -9.76 -8.54 5.28
C PHE A 177 -11.20 -8.22 5.69
N GLY A 178 -12.19 -8.54 4.85
CA GLY A 178 -13.59 -8.29 5.15
C GLY A 178 -14.55 -9.01 4.21
N ALA A 179 -15.83 -8.75 4.41
CA ALA A 179 -16.93 -9.28 3.60
C ALA A 179 -17.92 -8.17 3.26
N TRP A 180 -18.62 -8.32 2.12
CA TRP A 180 -19.71 -7.42 1.76
C TRP A 180 -20.87 -7.55 2.75
N THR A 181 -21.22 -6.46 3.42
CA THR A 181 -22.45 -6.34 4.23
C THR A 181 -23.58 -5.71 3.42
N ASP A 182 -24.83 -5.88 3.85
CA ASP A 182 -25.98 -5.25 3.18
C ASP A 182 -25.87 -3.72 3.17
N LYS A 183 -25.38 -3.14 4.28
CA LYS A 183 -25.11 -1.70 4.36
C LYS A 183 -24.05 -1.26 3.35
N ALA A 184 -22.97 -2.03 3.20
CA ALA A 184 -21.92 -1.72 2.23
C ALA A 184 -22.42 -1.85 0.78
N ARG A 185 -23.22 -2.88 0.47
CA ARG A 185 -23.86 -3.06 -0.83
C ARG A 185 -24.79 -1.89 -1.15
N SER A 186 -25.70 -1.55 -0.23
CA SER A 186 -26.64 -0.44 -0.38
C SER A 186 -25.90 0.91 -0.55
N PHE A 187 -24.82 1.12 0.21
CA PHE A 187 -24.02 2.34 0.09
C PHE A 187 -23.30 2.44 -1.26
N CYS A 188 -22.71 1.34 -1.74
CA CYS A 188 -21.84 1.34 -2.92
C CYS A 188 -22.53 1.06 -4.26
N GLN A 189 -23.77 0.59 -4.26
CA GLN A 189 -24.53 0.44 -5.49
C GLN A 189 -24.83 1.82 -6.12
N PRO A 190 -24.79 1.93 -7.47
CA PRO A 190 -25.38 3.06 -8.17
C PRO A 190 -26.87 3.13 -7.81
N LYS A 191 -27.42 4.33 -7.61
CA LYS A 191 -28.88 4.46 -7.59
C LYS A 191 -29.36 4.04 -8.98
N THR A 192 -30.17 3.00 -9.06
CA THR A 192 -30.96 2.71 -10.26
C THR A 192 -31.91 3.89 -10.45
N THR A 193 -31.57 4.77 -11.38
CA THR A 193 -32.47 5.77 -11.95
C THR A 193 -33.21 5.16 -13.13
#